data_AF-A0A9W8WKK1-F1
#
_entry.id   AF-A0A9W8WKK1-F1
#
_cell.length_a   1.000
_cell.length_b   1.000
_cell.length_c   1.000
_cell.angle_alpha   90.00
_cell.angle_beta   90.00
_cell.angle_gamma   90.00
#
_symmetry.space_group_name_H-M   'P 1'
#
loop_
_entity.id
_entity.type
_entity.pdbx_description
1 polymer ?
#
loop_
_entity_poly.entity_id
_entity_poly.type
_entity_poly.pdbx_seq_one_letter_code
_entity_poly.pdbx_strand_id
1 'polypeptide(L)'
;MAEKPIEGATMADLTIDNITPNAVAISTRSGNRRLDYVMERLITHIHDFARETRLSTEEWKAGLDFLVQVGQITTDVRNESILLSDVLGLSLLVDSIDHPKPDSSTEGSVLGPFHTHDAPEVLHGDSISSDEEGQPLFCLCTVKDRQGNPVEGVKVDVWETDSSGFYDVQHSDRSEPAGRAILSTDSEGKFWFKAIVPVSYPIPSDGPVGKLLTRLNRHYWRPAHMHFMFNKDGWDHLITALYIDPDPYLTSDAVFGVKSSLIVKLQEVSEELAAQYDIPQGMKLLTYDFVLITSDESTELRDKNALEALGNIFPGRKCTLVDHLPVPDLD
;
A
#
# COMPACT_ATOMS: atom_id res chain seq x y z
N MET A 1 30.76 -24.97 -1.92
CA MET A 1 31.36 -25.29 -3.24
C MET A 1 32.28 -24.13 -3.60
N ALA A 2 33.44 -24.38 -4.21
CA ALA A 2 34.29 -23.28 -4.67
C ALA A 2 33.63 -22.60 -5.88
N GLU A 3 33.38 -21.29 -5.80
CA GLU A 3 32.89 -20.50 -6.92
C GLU A 3 33.94 -20.50 -8.04
N LYS A 4 33.50 -20.76 -9.28
CA LYS A 4 34.36 -20.70 -10.46
C LYS A 4 34.42 -19.26 -10.97
N PRO A 5 35.58 -18.81 -11.50
CA PRO A 5 35.68 -17.52 -12.17
C PRO A 5 34.65 -17.39 -13.30
N ILE A 6 34.13 -16.18 -13.50
CA ILE A 6 33.15 -15.88 -14.55
C ILE A 6 33.85 -15.98 -15.93
N GLU A 7 33.54 -17.01 -16.70
CA GLU A 7 34.08 -17.18 -18.06
C GLU A 7 33.40 -16.21 -19.06
N GLY A 8 34.19 -15.61 -19.95
CA GLY A 8 33.69 -14.84 -21.11
C GLY A 8 33.39 -13.34 -20.89
N ALA A 9 33.58 -12.79 -19.69
CA ALA A 9 33.52 -11.34 -19.45
C ALA A 9 34.88 -10.83 -19.00
N THR A 10 35.65 -10.23 -19.91
CA THR A 10 36.81 -9.43 -19.53
C THR A 10 36.30 -8.06 -19.11
N MET A 11 36.32 -7.75 -17.82
CA MET A 11 36.12 -6.37 -17.39
C MET A 11 37.20 -5.50 -18.02
N ALA A 12 36.79 -4.38 -18.63
CA ALA A 12 37.74 -3.35 -19.03
C ALA A 12 38.36 -2.71 -17.79
N ASP A 13 39.49 -2.01 -17.95
CA ASP A 13 40.04 -1.18 -16.88
C ASP A 13 38.97 -0.19 -16.39
N LEU A 14 38.71 -0.18 -15.08
CA LEU A 14 37.58 0.55 -14.50
C LEU A 14 37.85 2.06 -14.45
N THR A 15 36.92 2.83 -15.00
CA THR A 15 36.87 4.29 -14.94
C THR A 15 35.50 4.73 -14.43
N ILE A 16 35.37 6.01 -14.06
CA ILE A 16 34.08 6.60 -13.69
C ILE A 16 33.03 6.48 -14.81
N ASP A 17 33.48 6.45 -16.07
CA ASP A 17 32.63 6.41 -17.25
C ASP A 17 32.17 4.99 -17.61
N ASN A 18 32.98 3.96 -17.30
CA ASN A 18 32.69 2.58 -17.73
C ASN A 18 32.29 1.64 -16.58
N ILE A 19 32.26 2.09 -15.32
CA ILE A 19 31.91 1.23 -14.19
C ILE A 19 30.47 0.69 -14.26
N THR A 20 29.50 1.46 -14.75
CA THR A 20 28.11 1.00 -14.92
C THR A 20 27.98 -0.15 -15.90
N PRO A 21 28.42 -0.03 -17.18
CA PRO A 21 28.29 -1.15 -18.12
C PRO A 21 29.05 -2.40 -17.65
N ASN A 22 30.17 -2.26 -16.96
CA ASN A 22 30.87 -3.42 -16.35
C ASN A 22 30.04 -4.07 -15.22
N ALA A 23 29.48 -3.28 -14.30
CA ALA A 23 28.66 -3.80 -13.20
C ALA A 23 27.39 -4.49 -13.70
N VAL A 24 26.73 -3.91 -14.70
CA VAL A 24 25.58 -4.50 -15.38
C VAL A 24 25.99 -5.84 -16.01
N ALA A 25 27.05 -5.88 -16.82
CA ALA A 25 27.45 -7.10 -17.54
C ALA A 25 27.76 -8.30 -16.63
N ILE A 26 28.23 -8.06 -15.40
CA ILE A 26 28.45 -9.14 -14.42
C ILE A 26 27.15 -9.55 -13.71
N SER A 27 26.23 -8.62 -13.49
CA SER A 27 25.03 -8.81 -12.68
C SER A 27 23.81 -9.33 -13.45
N THR A 28 23.89 -9.42 -14.79
CA THR A 28 22.77 -9.80 -15.68
C THR A 28 22.98 -11.16 -16.36
N ARG A 29 23.58 -12.11 -15.63
CA ARG A 29 23.95 -13.45 -16.14
C ARG A 29 23.22 -14.58 -15.42
N SER A 30 22.10 -14.29 -14.77
CA SER A 30 21.39 -15.27 -13.93
C SER A 30 20.68 -16.35 -14.75
N GLY A 31 20.42 -16.11 -16.03
CA GLY A 31 19.57 -16.95 -16.87
C GLY A 31 18.07 -16.70 -16.65
N ASN A 32 17.72 -15.80 -15.72
CA ASN A 32 16.37 -15.31 -15.51
C ASN A 32 16.24 -13.90 -16.11
N ARG A 33 15.57 -13.82 -17.26
CA ARG A 33 15.41 -12.56 -18.03
C ARG A 33 14.82 -11.42 -17.19
N ARG A 34 13.88 -11.72 -16.29
CA ARG A 34 13.22 -10.70 -15.46
C ARG A 34 14.18 -10.20 -14.37
N LEU A 35 14.90 -11.10 -13.71
CA LEU A 35 15.89 -10.72 -12.71
C LEU A 35 17.02 -9.89 -13.35
N ASP A 36 17.53 -10.34 -14.49
CA ASP A 36 18.58 -9.64 -15.24
C ASP A 36 18.12 -8.22 -15.61
N TYR A 37 16.89 -8.05 -16.13
CA TYR A 37 16.32 -6.73 -16.41
C TYR A 37 16.20 -5.84 -15.16
N VAL A 38 15.67 -6.36 -14.05
CA VAL A 38 15.53 -5.58 -12.81
C VAL A 38 16.90 -5.13 -12.27
N MET A 39 17.90 -6.02 -12.29
CA MET A 39 19.25 -5.71 -11.83
C MET A 39 19.96 -4.69 -12.73
N GLU A 40 19.82 -4.80 -14.05
CA GLU A 40 20.33 -3.80 -14.99
C GLU A 40 19.78 -2.41 -14.67
N ARG A 41 18.46 -2.29 -14.52
CA ARG A 41 17.81 -1.01 -14.24
C ARG A 41 18.22 -0.45 -12.88
N LEU A 42 18.25 -1.28 -11.84
CA LEU A 42 18.65 -0.86 -10.49
C LEU A 42 20.07 -0.29 -10.48
N ILE A 43 21.04 -1.01 -11.06
CA ILE A 43 22.45 -0.58 -11.12
C ILE A 43 22.57 0.72 -11.91
N THR A 44 21.89 0.80 -13.05
CA THR A 44 21.88 2.01 -13.89
C THR A 44 21.37 3.21 -13.10
N HIS A 45 20.19 3.11 -12.49
CA HIS A 45 19.58 4.22 -11.77
C HIS A 45 20.35 4.64 -10.52
N ILE A 46 20.90 3.71 -9.74
CA ILE A 46 21.73 4.06 -8.56
C ILE A 46 23.03 4.76 -8.98
N HIS A 47 23.69 4.28 -10.04
CA HIS A 47 24.91 4.94 -10.53
C HIS A 47 24.61 6.31 -11.13
N ASP A 48 23.50 6.46 -11.85
CA ASP A 48 23.08 7.75 -12.41
C ASP A 48 22.71 8.74 -11.31
N PHE A 49 22.01 8.31 -10.26
CA PHE A 49 21.76 9.14 -9.07
C PHE A 49 23.07 9.65 -8.45
N ALA A 50 24.07 8.78 -8.29
CA ALA A 50 25.37 9.18 -7.76
C ALA A 50 26.10 10.19 -8.68
N ARG A 51 26.03 10.01 -10.00
CA ARG A 51 26.63 10.94 -10.98
C ARG A 51 25.95 12.29 -10.99
N GLU A 52 24.61 12.29 -11.03
CA GLU A 52 23.77 13.48 -11.10
C GLU A 52 23.99 14.37 -9.87
N THR A 53 23.98 13.75 -8.69
CA THR A 53 24.16 14.46 -7.41
C THR A 53 25.61 14.77 -7.07
N ARG A 54 26.57 14.15 -7.78
CA ARG A 54 28.01 14.19 -7.45
C ARG A 54 28.25 13.74 -6.01
N LEU A 55 27.59 12.64 -5.63
CA LEU A 55 27.54 12.13 -4.27
C LEU A 55 28.95 12.02 -3.65
N SER A 56 29.17 12.75 -2.55
CA SER A 56 30.44 12.70 -1.84
C SER A 56 30.59 11.42 -1.01
N THR A 57 31.82 11.09 -0.64
CA THR A 57 32.08 9.94 0.25
C THR A 57 31.38 10.07 1.60
N GLU A 58 31.26 11.28 2.13
CA GLU A 58 30.59 11.54 3.41
C GLU A 58 29.07 11.33 3.31
N GLU A 59 28.44 11.84 2.25
CA GLU A 59 27.01 11.63 2.00
C GLU A 59 26.70 10.17 1.71
N TRP A 60 27.53 9.50 0.90
CA TRP A 60 27.42 8.07 0.64
C TRP A 60 27.49 7.26 1.94
N LYS A 61 28.47 7.54 2.80
CA LYS A 61 28.60 6.86 4.10
C LYS A 61 27.38 7.14 4.99
N ALA A 62 26.89 8.38 5.04
CA ALA A 62 25.69 8.71 5.80
C ALA A 62 24.45 7.96 5.30
N GLY A 63 24.30 7.78 3.98
CA GLY A 63 23.24 6.97 3.38
C GLY A 63 23.34 5.48 3.75
N LEU A 64 24.55 4.91 3.75
CA LEU A 64 24.77 3.53 4.19
C LEU A 64 24.46 3.36 5.68
N ASP A 65 24.96 4.26 6.52
CA ASP A 65 24.70 4.25 7.97
C ASP A 65 23.19 4.39 8.26
N PHE A 66 22.46 5.15 7.44
CA PHE A 66 21.00 5.26 7.50
C PHE A 66 20.32 3.92 7.17
N LEU A 67 20.68 3.26 6.07
CA LEU A 67 20.11 1.95 5.70
C LEU A 67 20.43 0.87 6.75
N VAL A 68 21.62 0.89 7.34
CA VAL A 68 21.99 0.00 8.46
C VAL A 68 21.07 0.23 9.65
N GLN A 69 20.82 1.49 10.04
CA GLN A 69 19.91 1.82 11.14
C GLN A 69 18.47 1.37 10.87
N VAL A 70 17.99 1.51 9.62
CA VAL A 70 16.66 1.03 9.20
C VAL A 70 16.55 -0.49 9.39
N GLY A 71 17.59 -1.24 9.00
CA GLY A 71 17.65 -2.68 9.24
C GLY A 71 17.70 -3.05 10.73
N GLN A 72 18.50 -2.35 11.53
CA GLN A 72 18.72 -2.67 12.95
C GLN A 72 17.49 -2.47 13.85
N ILE A 73 16.61 -1.52 13.52
CA ILE A 73 15.41 -1.24 14.31
C ILE A 73 14.20 -2.10 13.87
N THR A 74 14.31 -2.78 12.74
CA THR A 74 13.24 -3.65 12.22
C THR A 74 13.13 -4.92 13.07
N THR A 75 11.90 -5.28 13.45
CA THR A 75 11.51 -6.47 14.22
C THR A 75 10.29 -7.12 13.58
N ASP A 76 9.79 -8.22 14.14
CA ASP A 76 8.59 -8.92 13.64
C ASP A 76 7.30 -8.07 13.72
N VAL A 77 7.27 -7.05 14.60
CA VAL A 77 6.13 -6.15 14.81
C VAL A 77 6.38 -4.71 14.34
N ARG A 78 7.61 -4.41 13.87
CA ARG A 78 7.98 -3.10 13.33
C ARG A 78 8.85 -3.28 12.10
N ASN A 79 8.37 -2.83 10.94
CA ASN A 79 9.17 -2.85 9.72
C ASN A 79 9.51 -1.44 9.23
N GLU A 80 10.69 -0.95 9.64
CA GLU A 80 11.18 0.38 9.27
C GLU A 80 11.55 0.46 7.77
N SER A 81 11.82 -0.69 7.13
CA SER A 81 12.08 -0.73 5.68
C SER A 81 10.80 -0.51 4.87
N ILE A 82 9.67 -1.09 5.30
CA ILE A 82 8.34 -0.78 4.73
C ILE A 82 8.03 0.69 4.99
N LEU A 83 8.25 1.19 6.21
CA LEU A 83 8.01 2.60 6.51
C LEU A 83 8.86 3.55 5.64
N LEU A 84 10.11 3.19 5.37
CA LEU A 84 10.97 3.94 4.44
C LEU A 84 10.37 3.95 3.02
N SER A 85 9.90 2.79 2.53
CA SER A 85 9.21 2.68 1.24
C SER A 85 7.96 3.56 1.19
N ASP A 86 7.16 3.56 2.26
CA ASP A 86 5.93 4.35 2.38
C ASP A 86 6.22 5.85 2.30
N VAL A 87 7.17 6.35 3.10
CA VAL A 87 7.46 7.80 3.15
C VAL A 87 8.23 8.31 1.93
N LEU A 88 8.77 7.42 1.11
CA LEU A 88 9.33 7.75 -0.21
C LEU A 88 8.28 7.65 -1.32
N GLY A 89 7.05 7.20 -1.02
CA GLY A 89 5.97 7.00 -1.98
C GLY A 89 6.14 5.74 -2.85
N LEU A 90 7.13 4.90 -2.55
CA LEU A 90 7.42 3.70 -3.34
C LEU A 90 6.33 2.64 -3.18
N SER A 91 5.82 2.43 -1.96
CA SER A 91 4.79 1.42 -1.69
C SER A 91 3.52 1.68 -2.51
N LEU A 92 3.04 2.92 -2.51
CA LEU A 92 1.85 3.30 -3.28
C LEU A 92 2.10 3.24 -4.79
N LEU A 93 3.30 3.61 -5.24
CA LEU A 93 3.67 3.50 -6.65
C LEU A 93 3.67 2.05 -7.12
N VAL A 94 4.28 1.14 -6.35
CA VAL A 94 4.30 -0.30 -6.64
C VAL A 94 2.87 -0.86 -6.67
N ASP A 95 2.05 -0.52 -5.67
CA ASP A 95 0.65 -0.94 -5.65
C ASP A 95 -0.12 -0.44 -6.88
N SER A 96 0.07 0.82 -7.27
CA SER A 96 -0.61 1.39 -8.45
C SER A 96 -0.17 0.74 -9.77
N ILE A 97 1.07 0.24 -9.84
CA ILE A 97 1.60 -0.47 -11.01
C ILE A 97 1.07 -1.90 -11.06
N ASP A 98 1.04 -2.60 -9.93
CA ASP A 98 0.70 -4.03 -9.86
C ASP A 98 -0.80 -4.29 -9.75
N HIS A 99 -1.55 -3.34 -9.22
CA HIS A 99 -3.02 -3.41 -9.06
C HIS A 99 -3.72 -2.20 -9.70
N PRO A 100 -3.51 -1.94 -11.00
CA PRO A 100 -4.11 -0.79 -11.66
C PRO A 100 -5.63 -0.88 -11.63
N LYS A 101 -6.28 0.26 -11.40
CA LYS A 101 -7.74 0.35 -11.30
C LYS A 101 -8.30 1.02 -12.55
N PRO A 102 -9.17 0.35 -13.33
CA PRO A 102 -9.86 1.01 -14.45
C PRO A 102 -10.76 2.13 -13.93
N ASP A 103 -11.05 3.10 -14.79
CA ASP A 103 -11.99 4.17 -14.46
C ASP A 103 -13.30 3.62 -13.91
N SER A 104 -13.84 4.30 -12.90
CA SER A 104 -15.07 3.95 -12.18
C SER A 104 -14.99 2.71 -11.28
N SER A 105 -13.80 2.13 -11.06
CA SER A 105 -13.57 1.18 -9.97
C SER A 105 -13.01 1.88 -8.73
N THR A 106 -13.14 1.25 -7.55
CA THR A 106 -12.55 1.83 -6.33
C THR A 106 -11.03 1.77 -6.40
N GLU A 107 -10.40 2.90 -6.08
CA GLU A 107 -8.95 3.00 -6.07
C GLU A 107 -8.31 2.21 -4.91
N GLY A 108 -7.16 1.60 -5.18
CA GLY A 108 -6.31 1.02 -4.15
C GLY A 108 -5.59 2.08 -3.31
N SER A 109 -5.23 1.72 -2.08
CA SER A 109 -4.35 2.50 -1.20
C SER A 109 -3.40 1.56 -0.44
N VAL A 110 -2.46 2.13 0.31
CA VAL A 110 -1.45 1.36 1.04
C VAL A 110 -2.07 0.46 2.11
N LEU A 111 -1.63 -0.80 2.17
CA LEU A 111 -2.01 -1.75 3.23
C LEU A 111 -1.61 -1.24 4.62
N GLY A 112 -0.42 -0.63 4.72
CA GLY A 112 0.19 -0.30 5.99
C GLY A 112 0.65 -1.54 6.78
N PRO A 113 1.33 -1.35 7.92
CA PRO A 113 1.98 -2.43 8.64
C PRO A 113 1.11 -3.14 9.69
N PHE A 114 -0.18 -2.79 9.80
CA PHE A 114 -1.02 -3.15 10.97
C PHE A 114 -2.17 -4.13 10.67
N HIS A 115 -2.27 -4.63 9.43
CA HIS A 115 -3.16 -5.76 9.13
C HIS A 115 -2.64 -7.04 9.80
N THR A 116 -3.55 -7.87 10.29
CA THR A 116 -3.22 -9.16 10.93
C THR A 116 -4.19 -10.24 10.50
N HIS A 117 -3.78 -11.50 10.67
CA HIS A 117 -4.61 -12.67 10.31
C HIS A 117 -5.51 -13.17 11.45
N ASP A 118 -5.49 -12.52 12.61
CA ASP A 118 -6.27 -12.91 13.80
C ASP A 118 -7.54 -12.05 14.00
N ALA A 119 -7.93 -11.24 13.02
CA ALA A 119 -9.17 -10.48 13.07
C ALA A 119 -10.39 -11.44 13.20
N PRO A 120 -11.34 -11.17 14.11
CA PRO A 120 -12.49 -12.02 14.31
C PRO A 120 -13.51 -11.87 13.16
N GLU A 121 -14.17 -12.96 12.79
CA GLU A 121 -15.38 -12.89 11.97
C GLU A 121 -16.55 -12.39 12.82
N VAL A 122 -17.28 -11.40 12.32
CA VAL A 122 -18.42 -10.79 13.04
C VAL A 122 -19.68 -10.77 12.17
N LEU A 123 -20.84 -10.70 12.82
CA LEU A 123 -22.11 -10.55 12.13
C LEU A 123 -22.33 -9.10 11.73
N HIS A 124 -23.22 -8.88 10.77
CA HIS A 124 -23.59 -7.52 10.41
C HIS A 124 -24.23 -6.79 11.60
N GLY A 125 -23.75 -5.58 11.86
CA GLY A 125 -24.19 -4.76 12.99
C GLY A 125 -23.45 -5.04 14.30
N ASP A 126 -22.48 -5.94 14.34
CA ASP A 126 -21.59 -6.08 15.50
C ASP A 126 -20.63 -4.88 15.60
N SER A 127 -20.05 -4.67 16.79
CA SER A 127 -19.02 -3.65 17.01
C SER A 127 -17.63 -4.24 16.79
N ILE A 128 -16.80 -3.55 16.00
CA ILE A 128 -15.40 -3.94 15.78
C ILE A 128 -14.44 -3.32 16.82
N SER A 129 -14.93 -2.34 17.59
CA SER A 129 -14.17 -1.64 18.63
C SER A 129 -14.84 -1.82 20.00
N SER A 130 -14.00 -1.90 21.03
CA SER A 130 -14.39 -1.87 22.44
C SER A 130 -13.95 -0.58 23.15
N ASP A 131 -13.47 0.41 22.39
CA ASP A 131 -13.02 1.69 22.93
C ASP A 131 -14.21 2.59 23.29
N GLU A 132 -14.46 2.74 24.59
CA GLU A 132 -15.55 3.54 25.14
C GLU A 132 -15.33 5.06 24.98
N GLU A 133 -14.09 5.50 24.77
CA GLU A 133 -13.75 6.93 24.58
C GLU A 133 -13.89 7.36 23.11
N GLY A 134 -13.99 6.39 22.19
CA GLY A 134 -14.20 6.64 20.78
C GLY A 134 -15.63 7.12 20.47
N GLN A 135 -15.74 8.11 19.58
CA GLN A 135 -17.05 8.57 19.11
C GLN A 135 -17.71 7.46 18.28
N PRO A 136 -18.92 6.98 18.62
CA PRO A 136 -19.55 5.89 17.89
C PRO A 136 -19.81 6.20 16.41
N LEU A 137 -19.49 5.25 15.55
CA LEU A 137 -19.68 5.29 14.10
C LEU A 137 -20.48 4.07 13.64
N PHE A 138 -21.47 4.28 12.79
CA PHE A 138 -22.12 3.22 12.03
C PHE A 138 -21.58 3.23 10.59
N CYS A 139 -21.05 2.10 10.15
CA CYS A 139 -20.56 1.92 8.79
C CYS A 139 -21.58 1.09 8.01
N LEU A 140 -22.08 1.63 6.89
CA LEU A 140 -23.00 0.96 5.98
C LEU A 140 -22.50 1.10 4.54
N CYS A 141 -21.91 0.05 4.02
CA CYS A 141 -21.24 0.07 2.71
C CYS A 141 -21.83 -0.98 1.76
N THR A 142 -21.57 -0.80 0.47
CA THR A 142 -21.91 -1.79 -0.55
C THR A 142 -20.71 -2.17 -1.39
N VAL A 143 -20.75 -3.37 -1.97
CA VAL A 143 -19.80 -3.83 -2.97
C VAL A 143 -20.57 -4.17 -4.25
N LYS A 144 -20.17 -3.53 -5.35
CA LYS A 144 -20.76 -3.71 -6.68
C LYS A 144 -19.67 -4.00 -7.71
N ASP A 145 -20.07 -4.52 -8.85
CA ASP A 145 -19.23 -4.58 -10.04
C ASP A 145 -19.31 -3.26 -10.82
N ARG A 146 -18.53 -3.15 -11.90
CA ARG A 146 -18.50 -1.97 -12.77
C ARG A 146 -19.80 -1.72 -13.55
N GLN A 147 -20.71 -2.68 -13.58
CA GLN A 147 -22.04 -2.56 -14.18
C GLN A 147 -23.10 -2.18 -13.14
N GLY A 148 -22.72 -2.07 -11.86
CA GLY A 148 -23.59 -1.73 -10.75
C GLY A 148 -24.33 -2.92 -10.13
N ASN A 149 -24.01 -4.15 -10.54
CA ASN A 149 -24.61 -5.35 -9.93
C ASN A 149 -23.98 -5.59 -8.55
N PRO A 150 -24.76 -6.01 -7.55
CA PRO A 150 -24.24 -6.35 -6.24
C PRO A 150 -23.32 -7.57 -6.29
N VAL A 151 -22.26 -7.56 -5.49
CA VAL A 151 -21.34 -8.70 -5.36
C VAL A 151 -21.51 -9.32 -3.98
N GLU A 152 -22.24 -10.44 -3.92
CA GLU A 152 -22.50 -11.22 -2.70
C GLU A 152 -21.27 -12.03 -2.24
N GLY A 153 -21.12 -12.26 -0.94
CA GLY A 153 -20.12 -13.19 -0.39
C GLY A 153 -18.67 -12.73 -0.57
N VAL A 154 -18.44 -11.42 -0.70
CA VAL A 154 -17.09 -10.85 -0.64
C VAL A 154 -16.65 -10.81 0.81
N LYS A 155 -15.50 -11.41 1.12
CA LYS A 155 -14.87 -11.28 2.43
C LYS A 155 -14.31 -9.86 2.56
N VAL A 156 -14.70 -9.14 3.61
CA VAL A 156 -14.28 -7.77 3.89
C VAL A 156 -13.55 -7.74 5.22
N ASP A 157 -12.23 -7.62 5.16
CA ASP A 157 -11.38 -7.33 6.32
C ASP A 157 -11.40 -5.81 6.56
N VAL A 158 -11.68 -5.39 7.79
CA VAL A 158 -11.68 -3.98 8.21
C VAL A 158 -10.77 -3.79 9.41
N TRP A 159 -10.03 -2.68 9.44
CA TRP A 159 -9.23 -2.31 10.61
C TRP A 159 -9.03 -0.79 10.74
N GLU A 160 -8.94 -0.32 11.97
CA GLU A 160 -8.72 1.09 12.34
C GLU A 160 -7.96 1.22 13.67
N THR A 161 -7.56 2.45 14.01
CA THR A 161 -6.98 2.76 15.32
C THR A 161 -8.06 2.93 16.38
N ASP A 162 -7.67 2.82 17.64
CA ASP A 162 -8.45 3.36 18.75
C ASP A 162 -8.51 4.91 18.72
N SER A 163 -9.26 5.49 19.64
CA SER A 163 -9.46 6.94 19.80
C SER A 163 -8.19 7.69 20.21
N SER A 164 -7.14 6.97 20.63
CA SER A 164 -5.82 7.53 20.92
C SER A 164 -4.85 7.46 19.72
N GLY A 165 -5.29 6.88 18.60
CA GLY A 165 -4.52 6.79 17.36
C GLY A 165 -3.57 5.61 17.31
N PHE A 166 -3.81 4.54 18.08
CA PHE A 166 -3.02 3.31 18.05
C PHE A 166 -3.85 2.13 17.54
N TYR A 167 -3.24 1.29 16.70
CA TYR A 167 -3.80 -0.05 16.43
C TYR A 167 -3.56 -0.95 17.65
N ASP A 168 -4.47 -1.89 17.88
CA ASP A 168 -4.37 -2.90 18.96
C ASP A 168 -2.98 -3.57 19.04
N VAL A 169 -2.37 -3.92 17.90
CA VAL A 169 -1.03 -4.55 17.79
C VAL A 169 0.12 -3.68 18.30
N GLN A 170 -0.11 -2.38 18.47
CA GLN A 170 0.88 -1.46 19.03
C GLN A 170 0.86 -1.42 20.56
N HIS A 171 -0.22 -1.92 21.18
CA HIS A 171 -0.35 -2.00 22.63
C HIS A 171 0.39 -3.23 23.17
N SER A 172 1.34 -3.01 24.08
CA SER A 172 2.15 -4.09 24.66
C SER A 172 1.35 -5.08 25.51
N ASP A 173 0.18 -4.66 25.98
CA ASP A 173 -0.77 -5.41 26.80
C ASP A 173 -1.94 -5.97 26.00
N ARG A 174 -1.88 -5.95 24.66
CA ARG A 174 -2.87 -6.57 23.77
C ARG A 174 -3.14 -8.02 24.19
N SER A 175 -4.38 -8.27 24.61
CA SER A 175 -4.88 -9.61 24.95
C SER A 175 -5.74 -10.21 23.85
N GLU A 176 -6.54 -9.40 23.18
CA GLU A 176 -7.49 -9.78 22.14
C GLU A 176 -7.43 -8.78 20.97
N PRO A 177 -7.82 -9.19 19.76
CA PRO A 177 -8.04 -8.28 18.64
C PRO A 177 -9.05 -7.17 18.95
N ALA A 178 -8.73 -5.92 18.60
CA ALA A 178 -9.64 -4.79 18.72
C ALA A 178 -9.46 -3.81 17.55
N GLY A 179 -10.54 -3.10 17.19
CA GLY A 179 -10.55 -2.20 16.04
C GLY A 179 -10.39 -2.93 14.70
N ARG A 180 -10.72 -4.23 14.65
CA ARG A 180 -10.58 -5.07 13.45
C ARG A 180 -11.66 -6.13 13.38
N ALA A 181 -12.10 -6.47 12.17
CA ALA A 181 -13.06 -7.54 11.94
C ALA A 181 -13.03 -8.07 10.51
N ILE A 182 -13.66 -9.22 10.32
CA ILE A 182 -13.95 -9.82 9.02
C ILE A 182 -15.47 -9.94 8.89
N LEU A 183 -16.02 -9.43 7.78
CA LEU A 183 -17.43 -9.57 7.42
C LEU A 183 -17.56 -10.20 6.03
N SER A 184 -18.77 -10.58 5.65
CA SER A 184 -19.10 -10.98 4.27
C SER A 184 -20.24 -10.13 3.73
N THR A 185 -20.20 -9.76 2.44
CA THR A 185 -21.33 -9.04 1.82
C THR A 185 -22.56 -9.92 1.67
N ASP A 186 -23.75 -9.35 1.86
CA ASP A 186 -25.03 -10.03 1.62
C ASP A 186 -25.40 -10.13 0.13
N SER A 187 -26.59 -10.67 -0.17
CA SER A 187 -27.11 -10.81 -1.54
C SER A 187 -27.32 -9.49 -2.29
N GLU A 188 -27.40 -8.36 -1.57
CA GLU A 188 -27.46 -7.01 -2.15
C GLU A 188 -26.08 -6.33 -2.17
N GLY A 189 -25.02 -7.08 -1.86
CA GLY A 189 -23.64 -6.58 -1.78
C GLY A 189 -23.37 -5.72 -0.54
N LYS A 190 -24.30 -5.65 0.42
CA LYS A 190 -24.17 -4.80 1.60
C LYS A 190 -23.35 -5.46 2.69
N PHE A 191 -22.68 -4.64 3.47
CA PHE A 191 -22.10 -5.02 4.76
C PHE A 191 -22.16 -3.82 5.69
N TRP A 192 -22.40 -4.08 6.99
CA TRP A 192 -22.49 -3.03 7.98
C TRP A 192 -21.98 -3.48 9.35
N PHE A 193 -21.45 -2.53 10.11
CA PHE A 193 -20.88 -2.75 11.43
C PHE A 193 -20.84 -1.44 12.22
N LYS A 194 -20.64 -1.55 13.54
CA LYS A 194 -20.32 -0.42 14.40
C LYS A 194 -18.81 -0.33 14.59
N ALA A 195 -18.32 0.90 14.63
CA ALA A 195 -16.93 1.27 14.75
C ALA A 195 -16.84 2.52 15.63
N ILE A 196 -15.65 3.13 15.69
CA ILE A 196 -15.51 4.50 16.19
C ILE A 196 -15.14 5.43 15.04
N VAL A 197 -15.32 6.74 15.21
CA VAL A 197 -14.86 7.71 14.22
C VAL A 197 -13.33 7.67 14.19
N PRO A 198 -12.69 7.38 13.04
CA PRO A 198 -11.24 7.35 12.96
C PRO A 198 -10.62 8.68 13.36
N VAL A 199 -9.44 8.62 13.97
CA VAL A 199 -8.65 9.80 14.33
C VAL A 199 -7.35 9.83 13.53
N SER A 200 -6.84 11.04 13.31
CA SER A 200 -5.49 11.24 12.79
C SER A 200 -4.45 10.69 13.77
N TYR A 201 -3.39 10.08 13.24
CA TYR A 201 -2.31 9.54 14.06
C TYR A 201 -0.94 9.69 13.39
N PRO A 202 0.15 9.82 14.17
CA PRO A 202 1.50 9.83 13.63
C PRO A 202 2.01 8.41 13.33
N ILE A 203 2.72 8.24 12.22
CA ILE A 203 3.59 7.06 12.03
C ILE A 203 4.74 7.05 13.05
N PRO A 204 5.35 5.89 13.34
CA PRO A 204 6.53 5.82 14.21
C PRO A 204 7.61 6.83 13.79
N SER A 205 8.06 7.66 14.74
CA SER A 205 8.99 8.77 14.49
C SER A 205 10.27 8.71 15.34
N ASP A 206 10.41 7.69 16.18
CA ASP A 206 11.57 7.41 17.02
C ASP A 206 12.75 6.77 16.24
N GLY A 207 12.48 6.27 15.03
CA GLY A 207 13.43 5.59 14.16
C GLY A 207 14.18 6.48 13.17
N PRO A 208 15.07 5.91 12.34
CA PRO A 208 15.77 6.63 11.29
C PRO A 208 14.81 7.31 10.30
N VAL A 209 13.67 6.71 9.95
CA VAL A 209 12.70 7.33 9.04
C VAL A 209 12.11 8.60 9.65
N GLY A 210 11.74 8.56 10.93
CA GLY A 210 11.31 9.74 11.67
C GLY A 210 12.37 10.85 11.63
N LYS A 211 13.63 10.53 11.91
CA LYS A 211 14.74 11.50 11.84
C LYS A 211 14.92 12.09 10.43
N LEU A 212 14.77 11.27 9.38
CA LEU A 212 14.83 11.75 7.99
C LEU A 212 13.71 12.75 7.72
N LEU A 213 12.47 12.40 8.06
CA LEU A 213 11.32 13.28 7.89
C LEU A 213 11.48 14.59 8.68
N THR A 214 12.03 14.56 9.91
CA THR A 214 12.39 15.78 10.65
C THR A 214 13.32 16.68 9.84
N ARG A 215 14.40 16.09 9.28
CA ARG A 215 15.41 16.83 8.50
C ARG A 215 14.83 17.41 7.19
N LEU A 216 13.80 16.77 6.65
CA LEU A 216 13.08 17.24 5.47
C LEU A 216 11.96 18.24 5.80
N ASN A 217 11.80 18.64 7.08
CA ASN A 217 10.68 19.45 7.56
C ASN A 217 9.30 18.86 7.19
N ARG A 218 9.19 17.52 7.20
CA ARG A 218 7.93 16.80 7.00
C ARG A 218 7.36 16.36 8.34
N HIS A 219 6.03 16.39 8.46
CA HIS A 219 5.34 15.80 9.60
C HIS A 219 5.16 14.29 9.43
N TYR A 220 4.75 13.61 10.51
CA TYR A 220 4.55 12.15 10.56
C TYR A 220 3.08 11.74 10.55
N TRP A 221 2.17 12.71 10.52
CA TRP A 221 0.74 12.45 10.62
C TRP A 221 0.14 11.84 9.35
N ARG A 222 -0.70 10.84 9.57
CA ARG A 222 -1.67 10.35 8.60
C ARG A 222 -3.05 10.92 8.96
N PRO A 223 -3.85 11.33 7.98
CA PRO A 223 -5.24 11.76 8.22
C PRO A 223 -6.07 10.63 8.82
N ALA A 224 -7.18 10.94 9.49
CA ALA A 224 -8.14 9.95 9.96
C ALA A 224 -8.61 9.03 8.82
N HIS A 225 -8.50 7.71 9.01
CA HIS A 225 -8.94 6.72 8.01
C HIS A 225 -9.32 5.37 8.60
N MET A 226 -10.11 4.63 7.83
CA MET A 226 -10.45 3.24 8.06
C MET A 226 -9.97 2.40 6.89
N HIS A 227 -9.31 1.28 7.16
CA HIS A 227 -8.82 0.39 6.13
C HIS A 227 -9.83 -0.69 5.76
N PHE A 228 -9.76 -1.11 4.49
CA PHE A 228 -10.57 -2.19 3.94
C PHE A 228 -9.70 -3.09 3.06
N MET A 229 -9.91 -4.39 3.16
CA MET A 229 -9.35 -5.38 2.24
C MET A 229 -10.47 -6.31 1.79
N PHE A 230 -10.62 -6.46 0.48
CA PHE A 230 -11.68 -7.25 -0.14
C PHE A 230 -11.08 -8.50 -0.78
N ASN A 231 -11.67 -9.65 -0.49
CA ASN A 231 -11.23 -10.91 -1.04
C ASN A 231 -12.41 -11.78 -1.48
N LYS A 232 -12.39 -12.23 -2.73
CA LYS A 232 -13.33 -13.19 -3.30
C LYS A 232 -12.71 -13.87 -4.51
N ASP A 233 -12.87 -15.18 -4.62
CA ASP A 233 -12.33 -15.94 -5.75
C ASP A 233 -12.85 -15.39 -7.09
N GLY A 234 -11.92 -15.13 -8.02
CA GLY A 234 -12.20 -14.53 -9.34
C GLY A 234 -12.32 -13.00 -9.32
N TRP A 235 -12.21 -12.36 -8.16
CA TRP A 235 -12.21 -10.91 -8.01
C TRP A 235 -10.81 -10.40 -7.65
N ASP A 236 -10.53 -9.17 -8.05
CA ASP A 236 -9.31 -8.50 -7.69
C ASP A 236 -9.21 -8.29 -6.18
N HIS A 237 -8.03 -8.54 -5.63
CA HIS A 237 -7.75 -8.38 -4.21
C HIS A 237 -7.55 -6.90 -3.89
N LEU A 238 -8.64 -6.18 -3.62
CA LEU A 238 -8.59 -4.74 -3.37
C LEU A 238 -8.17 -4.45 -1.93
N ILE A 239 -7.06 -3.72 -1.78
CA ILE A 239 -6.66 -3.08 -0.53
C ILE A 239 -6.89 -1.58 -0.68
N THR A 240 -7.62 -0.96 0.24
CA THR A 240 -7.91 0.48 0.20
C THR A 240 -8.14 1.05 1.60
N ALA A 241 -8.35 2.36 1.66
CA ALA A 241 -8.71 3.06 2.88
C ALA A 241 -9.66 4.21 2.55
N LEU A 242 -10.60 4.51 3.46
CA LEU A 242 -11.45 5.69 3.37
C LEU A 242 -10.97 6.75 4.35
N TYR A 243 -10.78 7.96 3.87
CA TYR A 243 -10.23 9.09 4.61
C TYR A 243 -11.33 10.07 5.01
N ILE A 244 -11.34 10.51 6.26
CA ILE A 244 -12.44 11.30 6.80
C ILE A 244 -12.22 12.80 6.57
N ASP A 245 -13.22 13.47 5.99
CA ASP A 245 -13.27 14.93 5.87
C ASP A 245 -14.22 15.55 6.92
N PRO A 246 -13.82 16.65 7.59
CA PRO A 246 -12.54 17.36 7.48
C PRO A 246 -11.41 16.75 8.29
N ASP A 247 -10.21 16.72 7.72
CA ASP A 247 -8.98 16.37 8.43
C ASP A 247 -7.80 17.24 7.93
N PRO A 248 -6.97 17.79 8.84
CA PRO A 248 -5.89 18.71 8.48
C PRO A 248 -4.77 18.08 7.63
N TYR A 249 -4.65 16.75 7.59
CA TYR A 249 -3.58 16.03 6.92
C TYR A 249 -4.00 15.38 5.59
N LEU A 250 -5.23 15.58 5.11
CA LEU A 250 -5.70 15.03 3.82
C LEU A 250 -4.81 15.40 2.63
N THR A 251 -4.19 16.58 2.67
CA THR A 251 -3.34 17.07 1.57
C THR A 251 -1.85 16.81 1.80
N SER A 252 -1.49 16.17 2.90
CA SER A 252 -0.10 16.03 3.32
C SER A 252 0.20 14.71 4.04
N ASP A 253 -0.61 13.67 3.84
CA ASP A 253 -0.41 12.33 4.41
C ASP A 253 1.07 11.89 4.31
N ALA A 254 1.65 11.51 5.45
CA ALA A 254 3.06 11.15 5.55
C ALA A 254 3.48 10.01 4.62
N VAL A 255 2.52 9.16 4.21
CA VAL A 255 2.74 8.00 3.32
C VAL A 255 2.03 8.13 1.97
N PHE A 256 1.51 9.32 1.66
CA PHE A 256 0.87 9.65 0.37
C PHE A 256 -0.35 8.82 -0.02
N GLY A 257 -1.05 8.17 0.93
CA GLY A 257 -2.12 7.22 0.63
C GLY A 257 -3.45 7.85 0.19
N VAL A 258 -3.63 9.16 0.37
CA VAL A 258 -4.89 9.86 0.10
C VAL A 258 -5.11 10.04 -1.40
N LYS A 259 -6.30 9.63 -1.85
CA LYS A 259 -6.84 9.90 -3.19
C LYS A 259 -8.20 10.54 -3.06
N SER A 260 -8.51 11.52 -3.92
CA SER A 260 -9.74 12.31 -3.80
C SER A 260 -11.02 11.47 -3.82
N SER A 261 -11.03 10.34 -4.54
CA SER A 261 -12.16 9.40 -4.62
C SER A 261 -12.40 8.60 -3.33
N LEU A 262 -11.40 8.55 -2.45
CA LEU A 262 -11.40 7.83 -1.18
C LEU A 262 -11.68 8.75 0.02
N ILE A 263 -11.88 10.05 -0.20
CA ILE A 263 -12.24 11.00 0.85
C ILE A 263 -13.75 10.98 1.05
N VAL A 264 -14.19 10.75 2.28
CA VAL A 264 -15.60 10.65 2.66
C VAL A 264 -15.96 11.66 3.74
N LYS A 265 -17.19 12.18 3.67
CA LYS A 265 -17.78 13.00 4.74
C LYS A 265 -18.71 12.14 5.57
N LEU A 266 -18.52 12.17 6.88
CA LEU A 266 -19.44 11.50 7.80
C LEU A 266 -20.80 12.19 7.78
N GLN A 267 -21.84 11.37 7.71
CA GLN A 267 -23.23 11.77 7.81
C GLN A 267 -23.75 11.44 9.21
N GLU A 268 -25.06 11.56 9.41
CA GLU A 268 -25.75 11.13 10.62
C GLU A 268 -26.84 10.12 10.25
N VAL A 269 -27.02 9.11 11.10
CA VAL A 269 -28.05 8.08 10.94
C VAL A 269 -29.43 8.74 10.98
N SER A 270 -30.21 8.57 9.90
CA SER A 270 -31.59 9.06 9.80
C SER A 270 -32.57 8.23 10.64
N GLU A 271 -33.80 8.70 10.80
CA GLU A 271 -34.86 7.94 11.49
C GLU A 271 -35.15 6.60 10.81
N GLU A 272 -35.16 6.58 9.47
CA GLU A 272 -35.40 5.36 8.68
C GLU A 272 -34.27 4.34 8.87
N LEU A 273 -33.02 4.78 8.80
CA LEU A 273 -31.86 3.90 9.03
C LEU A 273 -31.81 3.41 10.48
N ALA A 274 -32.14 4.28 11.44
CA ALA A 274 -32.22 3.92 12.84
C ALA A 274 -33.21 2.77 13.07
N ALA A 275 -34.41 2.88 12.50
CA ALA A 275 -35.43 1.83 12.59
C ALA A 275 -35.05 0.56 11.83
N GLN A 276 -34.40 0.69 10.67
CA GLN A 276 -34.04 -0.45 9.82
C GLN A 276 -32.90 -1.29 10.42
N TYR A 277 -31.88 -0.66 11.00
CA TYR A 277 -30.67 -1.33 11.47
C TYR A 277 -30.56 -1.43 13.00
N ASP A 278 -31.56 -0.95 13.73
CA ASP A 278 -31.56 -0.86 15.21
C ASP A 278 -30.34 -0.07 15.73
N ILE A 279 -30.10 1.10 15.12
CA ILE A 279 -28.99 2.00 15.43
C ILE A 279 -29.55 3.33 15.95
N PRO A 280 -28.93 3.99 16.96
CA PRO A 280 -29.38 5.30 17.41
C PRO A 280 -29.41 6.34 16.29
N GLN A 281 -30.56 7.03 16.14
CA GLN A 281 -30.67 8.21 15.28
C GLN A 281 -29.64 9.27 15.71
N GLY A 282 -29.00 9.93 14.73
CA GLY A 282 -27.98 10.95 14.98
C GLY A 282 -26.57 10.40 15.27
N MET A 283 -26.39 9.08 15.37
CA MET A 283 -25.04 8.47 15.36
C MET A 283 -24.30 8.85 14.08
N LYS A 284 -22.97 8.97 14.12
CA LYS A 284 -22.19 9.21 12.90
C LYS A 284 -22.33 8.05 11.94
N LEU A 285 -22.37 8.37 10.65
CA LEU A 285 -22.61 7.42 9.57
C LEU A 285 -21.52 7.54 8.51
N LEU A 286 -20.87 6.43 8.21
CA LEU A 286 -20.01 6.27 7.04
C LEU A 286 -20.75 5.42 6.01
N THR A 287 -20.95 5.96 4.81
CA THR A 287 -21.46 5.21 3.66
C THR A 287 -20.48 5.28 2.51
N TYR A 288 -20.25 4.14 1.85
CA TYR A 288 -19.44 4.08 0.64
C TYR A 288 -19.89 2.93 -0.28
N ASP A 289 -19.89 3.20 -1.57
CA ASP A 289 -20.18 2.21 -2.61
C ASP A 289 -18.86 1.76 -3.24
N PHE A 290 -18.34 0.62 -2.79
CA PHE A 290 -17.14 0.02 -3.36
C PHE A 290 -17.47 -0.62 -4.71
N VAL A 291 -16.59 -0.43 -5.69
CA VAL A 291 -16.67 -1.04 -7.01
C VAL A 291 -15.46 -1.94 -7.20
N LEU A 292 -15.69 -3.25 -7.15
CA LEU A 292 -14.68 -4.26 -7.43
C LEU A 292 -14.63 -4.62 -8.91
N ILE A 293 -13.46 -5.11 -9.32
CA ILE A 293 -13.21 -5.63 -10.65
C ILE A 293 -12.82 -7.11 -10.53
N THR A 294 -12.90 -7.82 -11.64
CA THR A 294 -12.42 -9.21 -11.69
C THR A 294 -10.89 -9.28 -11.69
N SER A 295 -10.32 -10.41 -11.25
CA SER A 295 -8.87 -10.62 -11.32
C SER A 295 -8.34 -10.54 -12.76
N ASP A 296 -9.16 -10.96 -13.73
CA ASP A 296 -8.84 -10.91 -15.16
C ASP A 296 -8.77 -9.45 -15.65
N GLU A 297 -9.76 -8.61 -15.33
CA GLU A 297 -9.74 -7.18 -15.69
C GLU A 297 -8.49 -6.46 -15.14
N SER A 298 -8.13 -6.75 -13.89
CA SER A 298 -6.94 -6.20 -13.23
C SER A 298 -5.65 -6.62 -13.95
N THR A 299 -5.54 -7.93 -14.25
CA THR A 299 -4.37 -8.52 -14.91
C THR A 299 -4.21 -8.02 -16.34
N GLU A 300 -5.30 -7.97 -17.12
CA GLU A 300 -5.29 -7.45 -18.49
C GLU A 300 -4.87 -5.98 -18.55
N LEU A 301 -5.37 -5.17 -17.60
CA LEU A 301 -5.00 -3.76 -17.50
C LEU A 301 -3.53 -3.58 -17.11
N ARG A 302 -3.04 -4.37 -16.14
CA ARG A 302 -1.62 -4.38 -15.75
C ARG A 302 -0.72 -4.71 -16.93
N ASP A 303 -1.01 -5.81 -17.61
CA ASP A 303 -0.21 -6.29 -18.74
C ASP A 303 -0.16 -5.26 -19.88
N LYS A 304 -1.30 -4.63 -20.19
CA LYS A 304 -1.39 -3.55 -21.18
C LYS A 304 -0.53 -2.36 -20.77
N ASN A 305 -0.73 -1.85 -19.54
CA ASN A 305 -0.01 -0.68 -19.04
C ASN A 305 1.51 -0.93 -18.97
N ALA A 306 1.91 -2.14 -18.58
CA ALA A 306 3.30 -2.55 -18.52
C ALA A 306 3.97 -2.53 -19.91
N LEU A 307 3.31 -3.09 -20.93
CA LEU A 307 3.83 -3.08 -22.29
C LEU A 307 3.89 -1.67 -22.89
N GLU A 308 2.89 -0.83 -22.64
CA GLU A 308 2.89 0.57 -23.07
C GLU A 308 4.03 1.37 -22.41
N ALA A 309 4.21 1.22 -21.10
CA ALA A 309 5.28 1.87 -20.35
C ALA A 309 6.66 1.48 -20.88
N LEU A 310 6.92 0.18 -21.11
CA LEU A 310 8.19 -0.26 -21.67
C LEU A 310 8.39 0.20 -23.12
N GLY A 311 7.34 0.22 -23.94
CA GLY A 311 7.41 0.73 -25.31
C GLY A 311 7.83 2.20 -25.37
N ASN A 312 7.41 3.01 -24.39
CA ASN A 312 7.81 4.41 -24.25
C ASN A 312 9.26 4.56 -23.78
N ILE A 313 9.72 3.69 -22.86
CA ILE A 313 11.10 3.71 -22.36
C ILE A 313 12.09 3.20 -23.42
N PHE A 314 11.69 2.21 -24.22
CA PHE A 314 12.52 1.57 -25.24
C PHE A 314 11.88 1.63 -26.64
N PRO A 315 11.78 2.82 -27.27
CA PRO A 315 11.15 2.97 -28.57
C PRO A 315 11.76 2.03 -29.63
N GLY A 316 10.91 1.25 -30.29
CA GLY A 316 11.32 0.31 -31.34
C GLY A 316 11.88 -1.02 -30.85
N ARG A 317 12.01 -1.25 -29.53
CA ARG A 317 12.33 -2.57 -28.98
C ARG A 317 11.06 -3.39 -28.75
N LYS A 318 11.13 -4.68 -29.06
CA LYS A 318 10.07 -5.61 -28.71
C LYS A 318 10.09 -5.84 -27.20
N CYS A 319 8.92 -5.76 -26.58
CA CYS A 319 8.73 -6.00 -25.15
C CYS A 319 7.80 -7.20 -24.97
N THR A 320 8.11 -8.06 -24.00
CA THR A 320 7.34 -9.28 -23.73
C THR A 320 7.01 -9.38 -22.24
N LEU A 321 6.00 -10.17 -21.90
CA LEU A 321 5.67 -10.50 -20.52
C LEU A 321 6.21 -11.90 -20.21
N VAL A 322 6.90 -12.03 -19.09
CA VAL A 322 7.32 -13.30 -18.49
C VAL A 322 6.54 -13.43 -17.19
N ASP A 323 5.56 -14.33 -17.15
CA ASP A 323 4.64 -14.49 -16.01
C ASP A 323 4.01 -13.15 -15.58
N HIS A 324 3.43 -12.42 -16.54
CA HIS A 324 2.86 -11.08 -16.37
C HIS A 324 3.86 -9.95 -15.99
N LEU A 325 5.16 -10.24 -15.95
CA LEU A 325 6.19 -9.24 -15.66
C LEU A 325 6.86 -8.76 -16.95
N PRO A 326 6.97 -7.44 -17.19
CA PRO A 326 7.48 -6.92 -18.45
C PRO A 326 9.01 -7.04 -18.54
N VAL A 327 9.49 -7.45 -19.71
CA VAL A 327 10.91 -7.58 -20.03
C VAL A 327 11.13 -7.11 -21.48
N PRO A 328 12.03 -6.14 -21.74
CA PRO A 328 12.44 -5.81 -23.10
C PRO A 328 13.26 -6.97 -23.69
N ASP A 329 13.20 -7.17 -25.00
CA ASP A 329 14.15 -8.07 -25.65
C ASP A 329 15.58 -7.53 -25.46
N LEU A 330 16.49 -8.44 -25.06
CA LEU A 330 17.91 -8.16 -24.92
C LEU A 330 18.52 -8.11 -26.33
N ASP A 331 19.44 -7.17 -26.55
CA ASP A 331 20.28 -7.15 -27.76
C ASP A 331 21.25 -8.35 -27.78
#